data_AF-A0A521S652-F1
#
_entry.id   AF-A0A521S652-F1
#
_cell.length_a   1.000
_cell.length_b   1.000
_cell.length_c   1.000
_cell.angle_alpha   90.00
_cell.angle_beta   90.00
_cell.angle_gamma   90.00
#
_symmetry.space_group_name_H-M   'P 1'
#
loop_
_entity.id
_entity.type
_entity.pdbx_description
1 polymer ?
#
loop_
_entity_poly.entity_id
_entity_poly.type
_entity_poly.pdbx_seq_one_letter_code
_entity_poly.pdbx_strand_id
1 'polypeptide(L)'
;MIELGDRSSRRSPWRRRSQSSSRVPPTTIILAIFVVAAGALAPFAAPTPGAAQSGAATHQAQQPLTAEGLSPWTGGVNLYRDGVFTTQASWLYCTAADIQIIRNMIEGTEDHSSAAQTAYFDWMRTQNRYDLPLSAGIDPAGWTAGMRHFVDDRYRLVSTDSFGASIEAAVRRIRMTGRPVALLVAHGNHGWVLNGFTATADPTAGTGFQVTSVSVTGPLWGLQSSGGYDMPPNTTLTVEQLRTYHTRWHYDPLPMIWDGTFVSIQPLTDEELAAAAPPATPAPPVSPPAPAPTPLPTPAPTPAPTPVPTSTPTPVVSPSPPGASTPTATPRTAVRDADDAGLATPVPAQIVPPASASVGEVPTALIVVLVVGLLVAGLVLGLRQLAERRRGRRA
;
A
#
# COMPACT_ATOMS: atom_id res chain seq x y z
N MET A 1 26.89 -13.34 -48.70
CA MET A 1 25.54 -13.87 -49.02
C MET A 1 24.89 -14.19 -47.67
N ILE A 2 23.86 -13.51 -47.21
CA ILE A 2 22.77 -12.83 -47.96
C ILE A 2 22.74 -11.31 -47.64
N GLU A 3 22.31 -10.49 -48.62
CA GLU A 3 22.10 -9.04 -48.48
C GLU A 3 20.77 -8.71 -47.77
N LEU A 4 20.78 -7.59 -47.03
CA LEU A 4 19.65 -6.71 -46.68
C LEU A 4 20.28 -5.50 -45.96
N GLY A 5 20.03 -4.23 -46.28
CA GLY A 5 19.13 -3.64 -47.27
C GLY A 5 18.79 -2.22 -46.83
N ASP A 6 19.60 -1.22 -47.22
CA ASP A 6 19.43 0.19 -46.83
C ASP A 6 18.07 0.75 -47.31
N ARG A 7 17.31 1.35 -46.39
CA ARG A 7 16.27 2.34 -46.71
C ARG A 7 16.24 3.49 -45.71
N SER A 8 17.02 4.51 -46.02
CA SER A 8 16.87 5.86 -45.50
C SER A 8 15.51 6.53 -45.85
N SER A 9 15.15 7.51 -45.01
CA SER A 9 14.21 8.61 -45.27
C SER A 9 12.68 8.35 -45.33
N ARG A 10 11.97 8.97 -44.37
CA ARG A 10 10.76 9.79 -44.60
C ARG A 10 10.46 10.66 -43.37
N ARG A 11 10.93 11.92 -43.41
CA ARG A 11 10.47 12.96 -42.47
C ARG A 11 9.12 13.48 -42.95
N SER A 12 8.13 13.56 -42.07
CA SER A 12 6.84 14.21 -42.34
C SER A 12 6.62 15.35 -41.34
N PRO A 13 6.43 16.61 -41.79
CA PRO A 13 6.36 17.76 -40.89
C PRO A 13 4.93 18.01 -40.40
N TRP A 14 4.69 17.85 -39.09
CA TRP A 14 3.43 18.31 -38.49
C TRP A 14 3.42 19.84 -38.32
N ARG A 15 2.43 20.44 -38.95
CA ARG A 15 2.36 21.87 -39.26
C ARG A 15 1.66 22.62 -38.13
N ARG A 16 2.32 23.62 -37.53
CA ARG A 16 1.62 24.59 -36.66
C ARG A 16 0.47 25.24 -37.45
N ARG A 17 -0.71 25.35 -36.83
CA ARG A 17 -1.76 26.29 -37.22
C ARG A 17 -2.26 27.00 -35.96
N SER A 18 -2.08 28.32 -35.93
CA SER A 18 -2.64 29.23 -34.93
C SER A 18 -3.85 29.95 -35.51
N GLN A 19 -4.96 29.98 -34.77
CA GLN A 19 -6.11 30.89 -34.90
C GLN A 19 -6.85 30.77 -33.55
N SER A 20 -6.77 31.74 -32.63
CA SER A 20 -7.34 33.11 -32.63
C SER A 20 -8.82 33.17 -32.22
N SER A 21 -9.02 33.69 -31.01
CA SER A 21 -10.15 34.53 -30.54
C SER A 21 -11.60 33.99 -30.48
N SER A 22 -12.11 34.07 -29.25
CA SER A 22 -13.44 34.55 -28.83
C SER A 22 -14.74 33.84 -29.26
N ARG A 23 -15.49 33.38 -28.24
CA ARG A 23 -16.73 34.04 -27.76
C ARG A 23 -17.26 33.35 -26.50
N VAL A 24 -17.74 34.16 -25.55
CA VAL A 24 -18.54 33.73 -24.39
C VAL A 24 -20.02 34.05 -24.67
N PRO A 25 -20.94 33.09 -24.48
CA PRO A 25 -22.36 33.34 -24.22
C PRO A 25 -22.76 32.77 -22.82
N PRO A 26 -23.98 33.06 -22.30
CA PRO A 26 -24.08 33.56 -20.92
C PRO A 26 -24.56 32.55 -19.87
N THR A 27 -24.43 33.01 -18.62
CA THR A 27 -25.02 32.48 -17.39
C THR A 27 -26.51 32.17 -17.52
N THR A 28 -26.91 30.94 -17.19
CA THR A 28 -28.31 30.60 -16.89
C THR A 28 -28.42 30.21 -15.42
N ILE A 29 -29.09 31.04 -14.63
CA ILE A 29 -29.43 30.75 -13.23
C ILE A 29 -30.69 29.90 -13.25
N ILE A 30 -30.62 28.64 -12.80
CA ILE A 30 -31.79 27.82 -12.53
C ILE A 30 -32.01 27.80 -11.02
N LEU A 31 -33.07 28.48 -10.59
CA LEU A 31 -33.55 28.49 -9.22
C LEU A 31 -34.34 27.20 -8.96
N ALA A 32 -33.78 26.25 -8.22
CA ALA A 32 -34.47 25.03 -7.82
C ALA A 32 -34.91 25.12 -6.35
N ILE A 33 -36.19 25.46 -6.15
CA ILE A 33 -36.86 25.35 -4.85
C ILE A 33 -37.31 23.90 -4.68
N PHE A 34 -36.89 23.23 -3.60
CA PHE A 34 -37.55 22.01 -3.16
C PHE A 34 -37.88 22.04 -1.67
N VAL A 35 -39.03 21.45 -1.37
CA VAL A 35 -39.81 21.60 -0.14
C VAL A 35 -39.28 20.72 0.98
N VAL A 36 -39.24 21.26 2.20
CA VAL A 36 -39.04 20.49 3.43
C VAL A 36 -40.31 19.69 3.72
N ALA A 37 -40.18 18.36 3.79
CA ALA A 37 -41.21 17.48 4.32
C ALA A 37 -40.62 16.64 5.46
N ALA A 38 -40.93 17.01 6.69
CA ALA A 38 -40.61 16.21 7.87
C ALA A 38 -41.66 15.09 8.02
N GLY A 39 -41.21 13.86 8.27
CA GLY A 39 -42.08 12.70 8.47
C GLY A 39 -41.39 11.65 9.32
N ALA A 40 -41.49 11.78 10.64
CA ALA A 40 -40.91 10.83 11.59
C ALA A 40 -41.91 9.71 11.92
N LEU A 41 -41.55 8.45 11.64
CA LEU A 41 -42.14 7.27 12.28
C LEU A 41 -41.07 6.19 12.45
N ALA A 42 -41.01 5.65 13.66
CA ALA A 42 -40.25 4.46 14.05
C ALA A 42 -41.14 3.63 15.00
N PRO A 43 -40.74 2.43 15.42
CA PRO A 43 -40.32 1.30 14.59
C PRO A 43 -41.23 0.08 14.83
N PHE A 44 -41.16 -0.94 13.97
CA PHE A 44 -41.69 -2.27 14.30
C PHE A 44 -40.57 -3.30 14.32
N ALA A 45 -40.33 -3.89 15.50
CA ALA A 45 -39.43 -5.01 15.70
C ALA A 45 -40.22 -6.32 15.71
N ALA A 46 -39.68 -7.37 15.09
CA ALA A 46 -40.13 -8.76 15.21
C ALA A 46 -38.91 -9.70 15.19
N PRO A 47 -38.97 -10.87 15.84
CA PRO A 47 -37.77 -11.59 16.29
C PRO A 47 -37.21 -12.60 15.28
N THR A 48 -35.90 -12.87 15.41
CA THR A 48 -35.19 -14.00 14.80
C THR A 48 -35.42 -15.31 15.56
N PRO A 49 -35.57 -16.45 14.86
CA PRO A 49 -35.14 -17.76 15.33
C PRO A 49 -33.80 -18.14 14.66
N GLY A 50 -32.85 -18.66 15.45
CA GLY A 50 -31.54 -19.10 14.95
C GLY A 50 -31.50 -20.55 14.48
N ALA A 51 -30.49 -20.87 13.67
CA ALA A 51 -30.03 -22.23 13.38
C ALA A 51 -28.49 -22.24 13.26
N ALA A 52 -27.86 -23.37 13.54
CA ALA A 52 -26.44 -23.42 13.94
C ALA A 52 -25.48 -24.01 12.89
N GLN A 53 -24.21 -23.60 13.01
CA GLN A 53 -22.98 -24.31 12.60
C GLN A 53 -22.77 -24.71 11.13
N SER A 54 -21.71 -24.16 10.54
CA SER A 54 -20.56 -24.98 10.13
C SER A 54 -19.28 -24.12 10.11
N GLY A 55 -18.13 -24.73 10.40
CA GLY A 55 -16.88 -24.01 10.59
C GLY A 55 -16.13 -23.76 9.28
N ALA A 56 -15.97 -22.48 8.91
CA ALA A 56 -14.93 -22.00 8.02
C ALA A 56 -14.36 -20.71 8.65
N ALA A 57 -13.04 -20.52 8.58
CA ALA A 57 -12.42 -19.29 9.07
C ALA A 57 -12.84 -18.12 8.19
N THR A 58 -13.88 -17.40 8.61
CA THR A 58 -14.29 -16.17 7.96
C THR A 58 -13.25 -15.09 8.26
N HIS A 59 -12.63 -14.55 7.21
CA HIS A 59 -12.13 -13.18 7.29
C HIS A 59 -13.30 -12.33 7.77
N GLN A 60 -13.17 -11.70 8.93
CA GLN A 60 -14.14 -10.69 9.36
C GLN A 60 -13.99 -9.52 8.41
N ALA A 61 -14.83 -9.47 7.38
CA ALA A 61 -15.06 -8.25 6.64
C ALA A 61 -15.50 -7.19 7.65
N GLN A 62 -14.68 -6.16 7.88
CA GLN A 62 -15.14 -4.97 8.58
C GLN A 62 -16.43 -4.51 7.91
N GLN A 63 -17.49 -4.34 8.70
CA GLN A 63 -18.77 -3.89 8.15
C GLN A 63 -18.59 -2.53 7.45
N PRO A 64 -19.27 -2.30 6.33
CA PRO A 64 -19.19 -1.03 5.62
C PRO A 64 -19.59 0.11 6.55
N LEU A 65 -18.70 1.08 6.73
CA LEU A 65 -18.99 2.27 7.54
C LEU A 65 -19.94 3.18 6.76
N THR A 66 -21.24 3.02 7.01
CA THR A 66 -22.22 4.04 6.65
C THR A 66 -21.91 5.35 7.38
N ALA A 67 -22.44 6.48 6.90
CA ALA A 67 -22.18 7.79 7.51
C ALA A 67 -22.59 7.89 9.00
N GLU A 68 -23.48 7.00 9.47
CA GLU A 68 -23.90 6.89 10.87
C GLU A 68 -22.89 6.13 11.76
N GLY A 69 -21.88 5.47 11.18
CA GLY A 69 -20.86 4.69 11.89
C GLY A 69 -19.52 5.39 12.14
N LEU A 70 -19.37 6.66 11.73
CA LEU A 70 -18.13 7.41 11.94
C LEU A 70 -17.94 7.75 13.43
N SER A 71 -16.72 7.55 13.93
CA SER A 71 -16.33 8.00 15.26
C SER A 71 -16.55 9.51 15.43
N PRO A 72 -16.91 10.01 16.63
CA PRO A 72 -17.03 11.44 16.88
C PRO A 72 -15.76 12.20 16.49
N TRP A 73 -15.92 13.40 15.92
CA TRP A 73 -14.78 14.21 15.51
C TRP A 73 -14.01 14.77 16.71
N THR A 74 -12.71 14.46 16.79
CA THR A 74 -11.81 14.84 17.89
C THR A 74 -10.66 15.76 17.46
N GLY A 75 -10.67 16.26 16.22
CA GLY A 75 -9.63 17.14 15.66
C GLY A 75 -8.61 16.44 14.75
N GLY A 76 -8.64 15.11 14.66
CA GLY A 76 -7.76 14.34 13.76
C GLY A 76 -8.08 12.85 13.69
N VAL A 77 -7.34 12.15 12.85
CA VAL A 77 -7.33 10.67 12.75
C VAL A 77 -5.88 10.23 12.60
N ASN A 78 -5.46 9.19 13.31
CA ASN A 78 -4.21 8.48 13.00
C ASN A 78 -4.46 6.98 13.06
N LEU A 79 -4.11 6.29 11.97
CA LEU A 79 -4.30 4.85 11.77
C LEU A 79 -3.02 4.04 12.07
N TYR A 80 -1.92 4.72 12.37
CA TYR A 80 -0.66 4.07 12.72
C TYR A 80 -0.72 3.49 14.13
N ARG A 81 -0.17 2.29 14.27
CA ARG A 81 0.11 1.60 15.54
C ARG A 81 1.50 0.98 15.47
N ASP A 82 2.07 0.62 16.61
CA ASP A 82 3.34 -0.11 16.62
C ASP A 82 3.22 -1.45 15.89
N GLY A 83 4.34 -1.92 15.32
CA GLY A 83 4.40 -3.15 14.52
C GLY A 83 3.93 -3.05 13.06
N VAL A 84 3.32 -1.95 12.59
CA VAL A 84 2.89 -1.88 11.17
C VAL A 84 4.02 -1.60 10.18
N PHE A 85 5.07 -0.91 10.63
CA PHE A 85 6.13 -0.43 9.75
C PHE A 85 7.07 -1.55 9.31
N THR A 86 7.38 -1.56 8.01
CA THR A 86 8.36 -2.46 7.40
C THR A 86 9.27 -1.64 6.49
N THR A 87 10.57 -1.86 6.58
CA THR A 87 11.52 -1.25 5.64
C THR A 87 11.44 -1.97 4.29
N GLN A 88 11.58 -1.25 3.18
CA GLN A 88 11.65 -1.89 1.86
C GLN A 88 12.90 -2.76 1.73
N ALA A 89 12.72 -4.01 1.31
CA ALA A 89 13.78 -5.00 1.17
C ALA A 89 14.73 -4.75 -0.02
N SER A 90 14.36 -3.82 -0.91
CA SER A 90 15.13 -3.42 -2.10
C SER A 90 14.86 -1.96 -2.41
N TRP A 91 15.82 -1.27 -3.02
CA TRP A 91 15.67 0.13 -3.49
C TRP A 91 14.53 0.34 -4.49
N LEU A 92 14.02 -0.74 -5.12
CA LEU A 92 12.89 -0.70 -6.05
C LEU A 92 11.52 -0.93 -5.37
N TYR A 93 11.49 -1.33 -4.10
CA TYR A 93 10.31 -1.93 -3.45
C TYR A 93 9.49 -0.94 -2.59
N CYS A 94 9.63 0.37 -2.76
CA CYS A 94 8.88 1.35 -1.96
C CYS A 94 7.36 1.10 -1.99
N THR A 95 6.76 0.97 -3.17
CA THR A 95 5.33 0.67 -3.31
C THR A 95 4.93 -0.70 -2.76
N ALA A 96 5.81 -1.69 -2.78
CA ALA A 96 5.57 -3.02 -2.25
C ALA A 96 5.65 -3.07 -0.71
N ALA A 97 6.56 -2.30 -0.12
CA ALA A 97 6.59 -2.07 1.31
C ALA A 97 5.36 -1.26 1.76
N ASP A 98 4.96 -0.22 1.03
CA ASP A 98 3.73 0.55 1.34
C ASP A 98 2.48 -0.33 1.32
N ILE A 99 2.35 -1.28 0.37
CA ILE A 99 1.30 -2.31 0.40
C ILE A 99 1.32 -3.05 1.75
N GLN A 100 2.47 -3.55 2.16
CA GLN A 100 2.64 -4.30 3.42
C GLN A 100 2.30 -3.42 4.65
N ILE A 101 2.75 -2.17 4.70
CA ILE A 101 2.44 -1.20 5.77
C ILE A 101 0.93 -0.95 5.87
N ILE A 102 0.26 -0.71 4.73
CA ILE A 102 -1.17 -0.40 4.69
C ILE A 102 -2.00 -1.64 5.06
N ARG A 103 -1.61 -2.84 4.60
CA ARG A 103 -2.22 -4.10 5.04
C ARG A 103 -2.10 -4.29 6.56
N ASN A 104 -0.90 -4.11 7.11
CA ASN A 104 -0.65 -4.20 8.55
C ASN A 104 -1.56 -3.24 9.36
N MET A 105 -1.79 -2.01 8.87
CA MET A 105 -2.71 -1.05 9.49
C MET A 105 -4.18 -1.50 9.43
N ILE A 106 -4.64 -2.07 8.32
CA ILE A 106 -6.04 -2.42 8.07
C ILE A 106 -6.43 -3.77 8.69
N GLU A 107 -5.56 -4.77 8.54
CA GLU A 107 -5.78 -6.17 8.96
C GLU A 107 -5.38 -6.42 10.43
N GLY A 108 -4.64 -5.50 11.06
CA GLY A 108 -4.09 -5.71 12.40
C GLY A 108 -2.88 -6.67 12.44
N THR A 109 -2.21 -6.89 11.31
CA THR A 109 -1.09 -7.83 11.13
C THR A 109 0.29 -7.14 11.21
N GLU A 110 1.35 -7.89 11.47
CA GLU A 110 2.73 -7.36 11.60
C GLU A 110 3.66 -8.11 10.61
N ASP A 111 3.28 -8.10 9.33
CA ASP A 111 4.08 -8.71 8.28
C ASP A 111 5.26 -7.80 7.91
N HIS A 112 6.46 -8.38 7.99
CA HIS A 112 7.73 -7.75 7.59
C HIS A 112 8.48 -8.60 6.55
N SER A 113 7.78 -9.52 5.87
CA SER A 113 8.35 -10.46 4.91
C SER A 113 8.88 -9.77 3.65
N SER A 114 10.18 -9.90 3.39
CA SER A 114 10.80 -9.49 2.13
C SER A 114 10.30 -10.32 0.94
N ALA A 115 9.93 -11.59 1.16
CA ALA A 115 9.35 -12.46 0.13
C ALA A 115 7.95 -11.99 -0.27
N ALA A 116 7.16 -11.46 0.67
CA ALA A 116 5.87 -10.84 0.37
C ALA A 116 6.06 -9.56 -0.48
N GLN A 117 7.01 -8.70 -0.12
CA GLN A 117 7.35 -7.52 -0.93
C GLN A 117 7.81 -7.89 -2.35
N THR A 118 8.60 -8.95 -2.53
CA THR A 118 8.95 -9.47 -3.86
C THR A 118 7.70 -9.87 -4.65
N ALA A 119 6.80 -10.65 -4.06
CA ALA A 119 5.56 -11.07 -4.71
C ALA A 119 4.65 -9.87 -5.09
N TYR A 120 4.52 -8.87 -4.20
CA TYR A 120 3.77 -7.65 -4.49
C TYR A 120 4.40 -6.86 -5.65
N PHE A 121 5.72 -6.66 -5.63
CA PHE A 121 6.45 -5.93 -6.67
C PHE A 121 6.35 -6.62 -8.04
N ASP A 122 6.65 -7.92 -8.10
CA ASP A 122 6.64 -8.68 -9.35
C ASP A 122 5.24 -8.70 -9.97
N TRP A 123 4.20 -8.89 -9.16
CA TRP A 123 2.82 -8.81 -9.63
C TRP A 123 2.47 -7.39 -10.10
N MET A 124 2.76 -6.35 -9.31
CA MET A 124 2.46 -4.96 -9.68
C MET A 124 3.18 -4.52 -10.96
N ARG A 125 4.40 -5.01 -11.24
CA ARG A 125 5.11 -4.73 -12.50
C ARG A 125 4.31 -5.18 -13.72
N THR A 126 3.65 -6.34 -13.64
CA THR A 126 2.82 -6.85 -14.74
C THR A 126 1.57 -5.99 -15.00
N GLN A 127 1.22 -5.12 -14.05
CA GLN A 127 0.06 -4.22 -14.11
C GLN A 127 0.44 -2.76 -14.41
N ASN A 128 1.72 -2.46 -14.65
CA ASN A 128 2.14 -1.14 -15.11
C ASN A 128 1.40 -0.79 -16.41
N ARG A 129 0.99 0.48 -16.53
CA ARG A 129 0.38 1.03 -17.74
C ARG A 129 1.40 1.23 -18.86
N TYR A 130 2.65 1.53 -18.51
CA TYR A 130 3.73 1.78 -19.45
C TYR A 130 4.79 0.67 -19.37
N ASP A 131 5.39 0.36 -20.52
CA ASP A 131 6.60 -0.47 -20.57
C ASP A 131 7.76 0.34 -20.01
N LEU A 132 8.30 -0.10 -18.87
CA LEU A 132 9.26 0.65 -18.07
C LEU A 132 10.45 -0.24 -17.66
N PRO A 133 11.69 0.28 -17.75
CA PRO A 133 12.87 -0.45 -17.31
C PRO A 133 12.75 -0.81 -15.83
N LEU A 134 13.36 -1.93 -15.41
CA LEU A 134 13.27 -2.45 -14.03
C LEU A 134 13.59 -1.37 -12.97
N SER A 135 14.57 -0.52 -13.26
CA SER A 135 15.00 0.61 -12.43
C SER A 135 13.94 1.69 -12.16
N ALA A 136 12.90 1.79 -13.00
CA ALA A 136 11.82 2.76 -12.83
C ALA A 136 10.68 2.28 -11.89
N GLY A 137 10.83 1.10 -11.27
CA GLY A 137 9.87 0.63 -10.28
C GLY A 137 8.46 0.37 -10.82
N ILE A 138 7.46 0.62 -9.98
CA ILE A 138 6.03 0.45 -10.28
C ILE A 138 5.44 1.81 -10.66
N ASP A 139 4.66 1.86 -11.74
CA ASP A 139 3.96 3.09 -12.11
C ASP A 139 2.65 3.29 -11.31
N PRO A 140 2.07 4.51 -11.27
CA PRO A 140 0.81 4.77 -10.58
C PRO A 140 -0.33 3.79 -10.86
N ALA A 141 -0.43 3.24 -12.08
CA ALA A 141 -1.47 2.27 -12.43
C ALA A 141 -1.15 0.88 -11.87
N GLY A 142 0.10 0.43 -11.97
CA GLY A 142 0.57 -0.82 -11.37
C GLY A 142 0.41 -0.83 -9.85
N TRP A 143 0.72 0.30 -9.19
CA TRP A 143 0.55 0.43 -7.74
C TRP A 143 -0.94 0.48 -7.37
N THR A 144 -1.79 1.16 -8.17
CA THR A 144 -3.25 1.16 -7.97
C THR A 144 -3.83 -0.24 -8.10
N ALA A 145 -3.36 -1.03 -9.08
CA ALA A 145 -3.76 -2.43 -9.21
C ALA A 145 -3.31 -3.25 -7.99
N GLY A 146 -2.10 -3.01 -7.46
CA GLY A 146 -1.61 -3.68 -6.26
C GLY A 146 -2.43 -3.37 -5.03
N MET A 147 -2.79 -2.09 -4.83
CA MET A 147 -3.68 -1.66 -3.74
C MET A 147 -5.03 -2.38 -3.84
N ARG A 148 -5.60 -2.52 -5.05
CA ARG A 148 -6.84 -3.27 -5.27
C ARG A 148 -6.75 -4.76 -5.01
N HIS A 149 -5.62 -5.37 -5.37
CA HIS A 149 -5.47 -6.82 -5.32
C HIS A 149 -5.04 -7.34 -3.95
N PHE A 150 -4.14 -6.61 -3.27
CA PHE A 150 -3.53 -7.03 -2.01
C PHE A 150 -4.10 -6.33 -0.78
N VAL A 151 -4.75 -5.16 -0.91
CA VAL A 151 -5.27 -4.39 0.23
C VAL A 151 -6.80 -4.40 0.26
N ASP A 152 -7.43 -3.77 -0.74
CA ASP A 152 -8.89 -3.65 -0.84
C ASP A 152 -9.29 -3.11 -2.23
N ASP A 153 -10.29 -3.70 -2.87
CA ASP A 153 -10.70 -3.35 -4.23
C ASP A 153 -11.21 -1.90 -4.39
N ARG A 154 -11.61 -1.25 -3.28
CA ARG A 154 -12.07 0.14 -3.22
C ARG A 154 -11.03 1.20 -3.56
N TYR A 155 -9.74 0.86 -3.64
CA TYR A 155 -8.70 1.85 -3.94
C TYR A 155 -8.78 2.38 -5.38
N ARG A 156 -8.46 3.66 -5.61
CA ARG A 156 -8.37 4.26 -6.95
C ARG A 156 -7.24 5.26 -7.08
N LEU A 157 -6.69 5.38 -8.29
CA LEU A 157 -5.78 6.45 -8.68
C LEU A 157 -6.53 7.79 -8.65
N VAL A 158 -5.94 8.78 -7.99
CA VAL A 158 -6.39 10.18 -7.97
C VAL A 158 -5.22 11.06 -8.41
N SER A 159 -5.49 11.96 -9.35
CA SER A 159 -4.53 12.90 -9.93
C SER A 159 -5.16 14.29 -9.88
N THR A 160 -4.49 15.28 -9.29
CA THR A 160 -5.03 16.64 -9.13
C THR A 160 -4.03 17.72 -9.54
N ASP A 161 -4.53 18.86 -10.02
CA ASP A 161 -3.69 19.98 -10.44
C ASP A 161 -3.19 20.87 -9.30
N SER A 162 -3.66 20.63 -8.06
CA SER A 162 -3.40 21.47 -6.89
C SER A 162 -3.04 20.62 -5.68
N PHE A 163 -1.92 20.96 -5.05
CA PHE A 163 -1.46 20.34 -3.80
C PHE A 163 -2.54 20.38 -2.70
N GLY A 164 -3.23 21.52 -2.52
CA GLY A 164 -4.29 21.65 -1.53
C GLY A 164 -5.44 20.67 -1.78
N ALA A 165 -5.91 20.61 -3.04
CA ALA A 165 -6.96 19.66 -3.44
C ALA A 165 -6.52 18.19 -3.29
N SER A 166 -5.24 17.87 -3.53
CA SER A 166 -4.68 16.53 -3.27
C SER A 166 -4.83 16.13 -1.80
N ILE A 167 -4.38 17.00 -0.89
CA ILE A 167 -4.38 16.73 0.56
C ILE A 167 -5.78 16.77 1.15
N GLU A 168 -6.63 17.73 0.77
CA GLU A 168 -8.04 17.77 1.19
C GLU A 168 -8.81 16.52 0.77
N ALA A 169 -8.59 16.03 -0.46
CA ALA A 169 -9.20 14.79 -0.94
C ALA A 169 -8.69 13.58 -0.14
N ALA A 170 -7.38 13.45 0.03
CA ALA A 170 -6.76 12.33 0.76
C ALA A 170 -7.21 12.27 2.23
N VAL A 171 -7.21 13.42 2.93
CA VAL A 171 -7.67 13.56 4.31
C VAL A 171 -9.15 13.21 4.45
N ARG A 172 -9.99 13.67 3.52
CA ARG A 172 -11.41 13.28 3.46
C ARG A 172 -11.56 11.77 3.32
N ARG A 173 -10.71 11.09 2.56
CA ARG A 173 -10.78 9.62 2.40
C ARG A 173 -10.40 8.88 3.67
N ILE A 174 -9.32 9.29 4.34
CA ILE A 174 -8.93 8.72 5.64
C ILE A 174 -10.08 8.87 6.64
N ARG A 175 -10.71 10.04 6.71
CA ARG A 175 -11.85 10.30 7.60
C ARG A 175 -13.08 9.44 7.28
N MET A 176 -13.45 9.34 6.00
CA MET A 176 -14.67 8.63 5.58
C MET A 176 -14.55 7.10 5.59
N THR A 177 -13.34 6.56 5.42
CA THR A 177 -13.13 5.11 5.21
C THR A 177 -12.34 4.43 6.34
N GLY A 178 -11.68 5.20 7.22
CA GLY A 178 -10.79 4.65 8.24
C GLY A 178 -9.55 3.97 7.67
N ARG A 179 -9.14 4.27 6.42
CA ARG A 179 -8.06 3.58 5.71
C ARG A 179 -6.98 4.56 5.21
N PRO A 180 -5.69 4.16 5.20
CA PRO A 180 -4.60 5.02 4.73
C PRO A 180 -4.69 5.37 3.24
N VAL A 181 -3.99 6.43 2.84
CA VAL A 181 -3.82 6.86 1.45
C VAL A 181 -2.36 6.66 1.04
N ALA A 182 -2.11 6.11 -0.14
CA ALA A 182 -0.77 6.10 -0.74
C ALA A 182 -0.51 7.42 -1.48
N LEU A 183 0.66 8.03 -1.24
CA LEU A 183 1.10 9.27 -1.87
C LEU A 183 2.33 9.01 -2.74
N LEU A 184 2.34 9.58 -3.94
CA LEU A 184 3.57 9.67 -4.72
C LEU A 184 4.33 10.93 -4.34
N VAL A 185 5.59 10.76 -3.98
CA VAL A 185 6.50 11.83 -3.53
C VAL A 185 7.77 11.83 -4.40
N ALA A 186 8.67 12.79 -4.19
CA ALA A 186 9.91 12.94 -4.97
C ALA A 186 9.67 13.00 -6.50
N HIS A 187 8.68 13.76 -6.94
CA HIS A 187 8.21 13.83 -8.33
C HIS A 187 7.71 12.47 -8.89
N GLY A 188 7.28 11.56 -8.03
CA GLY A 188 6.81 10.23 -8.42
C GLY A 188 7.87 9.13 -8.38
N ASN A 189 9.10 9.45 -8.00
CA ASN A 189 10.19 8.46 -7.89
C ASN A 189 10.15 7.67 -6.58
N HIS A 190 9.27 8.01 -5.64
CA HIS A 190 9.12 7.31 -4.36
C HIS A 190 7.66 7.31 -3.88
N GLY A 191 7.32 6.34 -3.05
CA GLY A 191 5.99 6.17 -2.44
C GLY A 191 6.04 6.32 -0.92
N TRP A 192 5.06 7.02 -0.35
CA TRP A 192 4.84 7.13 1.10
C TRP A 192 3.38 6.77 1.44
N VAL A 193 3.16 6.30 2.67
CA VAL A 193 1.83 6.14 3.26
C VAL A 193 1.44 7.41 4.04
N LEU A 194 0.29 7.98 3.72
CA LEU A 194 -0.42 8.95 4.56
C LEU A 194 -1.34 8.19 5.52
N ASN A 195 -0.92 8.08 6.78
CA ASN A 195 -1.59 7.29 7.82
C ASN A 195 -2.42 8.13 8.81
N GLY A 196 -2.30 9.46 8.79
CA GLY A 196 -3.06 10.32 9.69
C GLY A 196 -3.06 11.80 9.31
N PHE A 197 -3.87 12.59 10.03
CA PHE A 197 -3.98 14.04 9.87
C PHE A 197 -4.60 14.72 11.10
N THR A 198 -4.43 16.03 11.20
CA THR A 198 -5.22 16.92 12.04
C THR A 198 -5.89 18.02 11.19
N ALA A 199 -7.07 18.48 11.61
CA ALA A 199 -7.80 19.53 10.90
C ALA A 199 -8.62 20.42 11.85
N THR A 200 -8.99 21.62 11.37
CA THR A 200 -9.77 22.60 12.15
C THR A 200 -11.25 22.23 12.35
N ALA A 201 -11.80 21.35 11.50
CA ALA A 201 -13.17 20.86 11.54
C ALA A 201 -13.23 19.47 10.89
N ASP A 202 -14.34 18.73 11.08
CA ASP A 202 -14.52 17.41 10.48
C ASP A 202 -14.51 17.53 8.94
N PRO A 203 -13.59 16.87 8.22
CA PRO A 203 -13.56 16.88 6.76
C PRO A 203 -14.88 16.46 6.11
N THR A 204 -15.70 15.62 6.76
CA THR A 204 -16.99 15.16 6.20
C THR A 204 -18.08 16.23 6.23
N ALA A 205 -18.01 17.20 7.15
CA ALA A 205 -19.07 18.19 7.37
C ALA A 205 -19.13 19.30 6.29
N GLY A 206 -18.17 19.35 5.36
CA GLY A 206 -18.19 20.29 4.24
C GLY A 206 -16.79 20.60 3.70
N THR A 207 -16.62 21.79 3.12
CA THR A 207 -15.35 22.30 2.56
C THR A 207 -14.68 23.36 3.44
N GLY A 208 -15.26 23.70 4.60
CA GLY A 208 -14.75 24.75 5.49
C GLY A 208 -13.63 24.32 6.46
N PHE A 209 -13.15 23.08 6.37
CA PHE A 209 -12.05 22.57 7.19
C PHE A 209 -10.70 22.97 6.58
N GLN A 210 -9.69 23.13 7.43
CA GLN A 210 -8.29 23.31 7.03
C GLN A 210 -7.48 22.17 7.61
N VAL A 211 -6.63 21.53 6.80
CA VAL A 211 -5.66 20.53 7.28
C VAL A 211 -4.51 21.27 7.95
N THR A 212 -4.18 20.89 9.18
CA THR A 212 -3.13 21.55 9.98
C THR A 212 -1.84 20.74 10.00
N SER A 213 -1.95 19.41 10.08
CA SER A 213 -0.82 18.49 9.94
C SER A 213 -1.25 17.18 9.30
N VAL A 214 -0.26 16.42 8.82
CA VAL A 214 -0.38 15.04 8.37
C VAL A 214 0.58 14.15 9.15
N SER A 215 0.25 12.86 9.28
CA SER A 215 1.17 11.84 9.76
C SER A 215 1.48 10.88 8.62
N VAL A 216 2.77 10.71 8.32
CA VAL A 216 3.26 9.94 7.17
C VAL A 216 4.27 8.88 7.58
N THR A 217 4.38 7.85 6.76
CA THR A 217 5.35 6.76 6.90
C THR A 217 6.01 6.49 5.55
N GLY A 218 7.34 6.52 5.50
CA GLY A 218 8.13 6.24 4.30
C GLY A 218 8.93 4.93 4.45
N PRO A 219 8.92 4.04 3.45
CA PRO A 219 9.49 2.69 3.57
C PRO A 219 11.02 2.61 3.44
N LEU A 220 11.74 3.67 3.05
CA LEU A 220 13.22 3.69 3.06
C LEU A 220 13.81 3.87 4.47
N TRP A 221 13.00 4.23 5.48
CA TRP A 221 13.51 4.40 6.84
C TRP A 221 14.19 3.12 7.34
N GLY A 222 15.40 3.27 7.89
CA GLY A 222 16.25 2.16 8.33
C GLY A 222 17.18 1.57 7.24
N LEU A 223 16.89 1.74 5.95
CA LEU A 223 17.78 1.31 4.85
C LEU A 223 18.68 2.46 4.36
N GLN A 224 18.15 3.68 4.32
CA GLN A 224 18.88 4.89 3.94
C GLN A 224 19.91 5.32 5.00
N SER A 225 20.81 6.24 4.62
CA SER A 225 21.71 6.92 5.56
C SER A 225 20.95 7.74 6.62
N SER A 226 21.56 7.95 7.78
CA SER A 226 21.03 8.86 8.81
C SER A 226 20.72 10.25 8.24
N GLY A 227 19.53 10.79 8.53
CA GLY A 227 19.06 12.05 7.95
C GLY A 227 18.67 11.97 6.47
N GLY A 228 18.39 10.78 5.94
CA GLY A 228 17.90 10.57 4.57
C GLY A 228 16.48 11.09 4.30
N TYR A 229 15.94 10.76 3.12
CA TYR A 229 14.69 11.32 2.60
C TYR A 229 13.47 10.93 3.43
N ASP A 230 13.36 9.67 3.83
CA ASP A 230 12.27 9.18 4.66
C ASP A 230 12.53 9.53 6.12
N MET A 231 11.47 9.79 6.89
CA MET A 231 11.57 10.12 8.32
C MET A 231 11.21 8.89 9.16
N PRO A 232 11.42 8.91 10.49
CA PRO A 232 10.89 7.87 11.36
C PRO A 232 9.40 7.59 11.05
N PRO A 233 8.94 6.34 11.14
CA PRO A 233 7.55 5.99 10.87
C PRO A 233 6.58 6.83 11.71
N ASN A 234 5.40 7.13 11.18
CA ASN A 234 4.41 7.99 11.81
C ASN A 234 4.87 9.45 12.07
N THR A 235 5.88 9.95 11.35
CA THR A 235 6.33 11.35 11.50
C THR A 235 5.20 12.31 11.13
N THR A 236 4.96 13.28 12.01
CA THR A 236 3.96 14.32 11.79
C THR A 236 4.59 15.55 11.14
N LEU A 237 4.03 15.98 10.01
CA LEU A 237 4.46 17.13 9.23
C LEU A 237 3.37 18.20 9.20
N THR A 238 3.77 19.48 9.22
CA THR A 238 2.91 20.56 8.76
C THR A 238 2.61 20.40 7.26
N VAL A 239 1.51 20.98 6.80
CA VAL A 239 1.13 20.96 5.37
C VAL A 239 2.22 21.57 4.48
N GLU A 240 2.95 22.58 4.95
CA GLU A 240 4.05 23.19 4.18
C GLU A 240 5.31 22.32 4.17
N GLN A 241 5.61 21.57 5.25
CA GLN A 241 6.65 20.54 5.22
C GLN A 241 6.29 19.42 4.23
N LEU A 242 5.05 18.94 4.20
CA LEU A 242 4.64 17.92 3.22
C LEU A 242 4.80 18.39 1.76
N ARG A 243 4.61 19.68 1.49
CA ARG A 243 4.73 20.28 0.14
C ARG A 243 6.11 20.07 -0.48
N THR A 244 7.18 19.96 0.31
CA THR A 244 8.54 19.74 -0.21
C THR A 244 8.75 18.30 -0.69
N TYR A 245 7.93 17.35 -0.23
CA TYR A 245 8.02 15.92 -0.57
C TYR A 245 6.99 15.50 -1.62
N HIS A 246 5.71 15.81 -1.39
CA HIS A 246 4.62 15.50 -2.31
C HIS A 246 4.53 16.56 -3.42
N THR A 247 5.47 16.45 -4.37
CA THR A 247 5.59 17.33 -5.53
C THR A 247 4.84 16.78 -6.75
N ARG A 248 4.71 17.60 -7.81
CA ARG A 248 4.08 17.17 -9.08
C ARG A 248 4.88 16.02 -9.70
N TRP A 249 4.18 14.99 -10.15
CA TRP A 249 4.77 13.82 -10.80
C TRP A 249 5.49 14.19 -12.10
N HIS A 250 6.66 13.62 -12.33
CA HIS A 250 7.40 13.74 -13.58
C HIS A 250 8.38 12.57 -13.83
N TYR A 251 8.52 12.17 -15.10
CA TYR A 251 9.52 11.19 -15.54
C TYR A 251 10.12 11.60 -16.89
N ASP A 252 11.35 12.14 -16.88
CA ASP A 252 12.03 12.67 -18.07
C ASP A 252 12.03 11.72 -19.30
N PRO A 253 12.24 10.38 -19.16
CA PRO A 253 12.36 9.50 -20.33
C PRO A 253 11.07 9.25 -21.11
N LEU A 254 9.89 9.38 -20.49
CA LEU A 254 8.61 9.03 -21.11
C LEU A 254 7.46 9.86 -20.51
N PRO A 255 6.82 10.74 -21.31
CA PRO A 255 5.63 11.47 -20.87
C PRO A 255 4.46 10.54 -20.55
N MET A 256 3.74 10.81 -19.47
CA MET A 256 2.62 10.00 -18.97
C MET A 256 1.39 10.85 -18.64
N ILE A 257 0.20 10.23 -18.64
CA ILE A 257 -1.10 10.88 -18.41
C ILE A 257 -1.25 11.67 -17.09
N TRP A 258 -0.33 11.50 -16.15
CA TRP A 258 -0.32 12.12 -14.83
C TRP A 258 0.86 13.11 -14.65
N ASP A 259 1.62 13.39 -15.71
CA ASP A 259 2.68 14.42 -15.70
C ASP A 259 2.16 15.77 -15.21
N GLY A 260 2.94 16.40 -14.34
CA GLY A 260 2.61 17.71 -13.79
C GLY A 260 1.48 17.69 -12.76
N THR A 261 0.97 16.54 -12.33
CA THR A 261 -0.13 16.44 -11.35
C THR A 261 0.35 15.91 -9.99
N PHE A 262 -0.43 16.14 -8.94
CA PHE A 262 -0.23 15.51 -7.63
C PHE A 262 -0.97 14.17 -7.63
N VAL A 263 -0.23 13.06 -7.50
CA VAL A 263 -0.77 11.71 -7.64
C VAL A 263 -0.85 11.00 -6.30
N SER A 264 -1.98 10.36 -6.04
CA SER A 264 -2.23 9.54 -4.84
C SER A 264 -3.15 8.38 -5.18
N ILE A 265 -3.19 7.37 -4.30
CA ILE A 265 -4.07 6.21 -4.43
C ILE A 265 -4.93 6.15 -3.18
N GLN A 266 -6.24 6.38 -3.37
CA GLN A 266 -7.16 6.70 -2.28
C GLN A 266 -8.33 5.70 -2.24
N PRO A 267 -8.84 5.35 -1.04
CA PRO A 267 -9.98 4.46 -0.90
C PRO A 267 -11.31 5.18 -1.23
N LEU A 268 -12.20 4.47 -1.92
CA LEU A 268 -13.62 4.82 -2.06
C LEU A 268 -14.40 4.48 -0.77
N THR A 269 -15.55 5.12 -0.57
CA THR A 269 -16.56 4.58 0.37
C THR A 269 -17.27 3.38 -0.24
N ASP A 270 -17.95 2.59 0.59
CA ASP A 270 -18.77 1.46 0.12
C ASP A 270 -19.93 1.94 -0.78
N GLU A 271 -20.47 3.13 -0.53
CA GLU A 271 -21.48 3.78 -1.39
C GLU A 271 -20.91 4.13 -2.77
N GLU A 272 -19.72 4.73 -2.85
CA GLU A 272 -19.09 5.04 -4.14
C GLU A 272 -18.65 3.77 -4.88
N LEU A 273 -18.22 2.73 -4.17
CA LEU A 273 -17.89 1.44 -4.76
C LEU A 273 -19.14 0.77 -5.35
N ALA A 274 -20.25 0.77 -4.62
CA ALA A 274 -21.54 0.29 -5.11
C ALA A 274 -22.06 1.11 -6.30
N ALA A 275 -21.90 2.44 -6.28
CA ALA A 275 -22.28 3.32 -7.39
C ALA A 275 -21.35 3.18 -8.62
N ALA A 276 -20.11 2.73 -8.44
CA ALA A 276 -19.16 2.44 -9.52
C ALA A 276 -19.33 1.03 -10.12
N ALA A 277 -20.08 0.14 -9.47
CA ALA A 277 -20.39 -1.17 -10.03
C ALA A 277 -21.25 -1.01 -11.31
N PRO A 278 -21.01 -1.82 -12.36
CA PRO A 278 -21.90 -1.81 -13.52
C PRO A 278 -23.32 -2.16 -13.07
N PRO A 279 -24.37 -1.53 -13.63
CA PRO A 279 -25.74 -1.82 -13.26
C PRO A 279 -25.98 -3.31 -13.43
N ALA A 280 -26.49 -3.96 -12.38
CA ALA A 280 -26.73 -5.40 -12.40
C ALA A 280 -27.60 -5.74 -13.62
N THR A 281 -27.06 -6.52 -14.55
CA THR A 281 -27.80 -7.02 -15.71
C THR A 281 -29.10 -7.62 -15.18
N PRO A 282 -30.28 -7.16 -15.65
CA PRO A 282 -31.55 -7.68 -15.18
C PRO A 282 -31.51 -9.21 -15.23
N ALA A 283 -31.83 -9.86 -14.11
CA ALA A 283 -31.85 -11.31 -14.05
C ALA A 283 -32.68 -11.82 -15.24
N PRO A 284 -32.14 -12.76 -16.06
CA PRO A 284 -32.87 -13.24 -17.22
C PRO A 284 -34.24 -13.73 -16.77
N PRO A 285 -35.32 -13.41 -17.51
CA PRO A 285 -36.67 -13.78 -17.10
C PRO A 285 -36.69 -15.27 -16.80
N VAL A 286 -37.16 -15.62 -15.59
CA VAL A 286 -37.16 -17.01 -15.11
C VAL A 286 -37.87 -17.87 -16.14
N SER A 287 -37.09 -18.68 -16.87
CA SER A 287 -37.64 -19.55 -17.90
C SER A 287 -38.71 -20.44 -17.26
N PRO A 288 -39.85 -20.67 -17.94
CA PRO A 288 -40.86 -21.60 -17.45
C PRO A 288 -40.21 -22.93 -17.05
N PRO A 289 -40.63 -23.56 -15.95
CA PRO A 289 -40.03 -24.80 -15.49
C PRO A 289 -40.03 -25.81 -16.64
N ALA A 290 -38.84 -26.33 -16.97
CA ALA A 290 -38.68 -27.26 -18.07
C ALA A 290 -39.63 -28.46 -17.85
N PRO A 291 -40.34 -28.93 -18.89
CA PRO A 291 -41.24 -30.07 -18.74
C PRO A 291 -40.48 -31.26 -18.18
N ALA A 292 -41.09 -31.94 -17.21
CA ALA A 292 -40.45 -33.05 -16.50
C ALA A 292 -39.91 -34.08 -17.52
N PRO A 293 -38.64 -34.51 -17.38
CA PRO A 293 -38.03 -35.40 -18.37
C PRO A 293 -38.83 -36.70 -18.45
N THR A 294 -39.18 -37.09 -19.68
CA THR A 294 -39.77 -38.41 -19.94
C THR A 294 -38.82 -39.48 -19.37
N PRO A 295 -39.31 -40.45 -18.57
CA PRO A 295 -38.44 -41.42 -17.93
C PRO A 295 -37.65 -42.19 -18.99
N LEU A 296 -36.32 -42.14 -18.87
CA LEU A 296 -35.41 -42.88 -19.74
C LEU A 296 -35.71 -44.39 -19.59
N PRO A 297 -35.80 -45.17 -20.67
CA PRO A 297 -36.02 -46.61 -20.57
C PRO A 297 -34.92 -47.25 -19.73
N THR A 298 -35.33 -48.06 -18.74
CA THR A 298 -34.42 -48.76 -17.83
C THR A 298 -33.40 -49.58 -18.63
N PRO A 299 -32.09 -49.33 -18.50
CA PRO A 299 -31.09 -50.10 -19.23
C PRO A 299 -31.14 -51.57 -18.80
N ALA A 300 -30.95 -52.47 -19.78
CA ALA A 300 -30.86 -53.90 -19.51
C ALA A 300 -29.69 -54.19 -18.54
N PRO A 301 -29.82 -55.19 -17.65
CA PRO A 301 -28.82 -55.45 -16.62
C PRO A 301 -27.47 -55.82 -17.23
N THR A 302 -26.43 -55.06 -16.88
CA THR A 302 -25.04 -55.36 -17.21
C THR A 302 -24.66 -56.73 -16.64
N PRO A 303 -24.04 -57.65 -17.41
CA PRO A 303 -23.61 -58.94 -16.90
C PRO A 303 -22.57 -58.78 -15.78
N ALA A 304 -22.65 -59.68 -14.78
CA ALA A 304 -21.76 -59.64 -13.62
C ALA A 304 -20.28 -59.81 -14.04
N PRO A 305 -19.35 -59.06 -13.45
CA PRO A 305 -17.93 -59.14 -13.81
C PRO A 305 -17.33 -60.49 -13.41
N THR A 306 -16.58 -61.09 -14.32
CA THR A 306 -15.75 -62.27 -14.05
C THR A 306 -14.69 -61.92 -12.99
N PRO A 307 -14.51 -62.71 -11.92
CA PRO A 307 -13.53 -62.41 -10.88
C PRO A 307 -12.10 -62.42 -11.42
N VAL A 308 -11.35 -61.36 -11.13
CA VAL A 308 -9.91 -61.26 -11.43
C VAL A 308 -9.15 -62.14 -10.44
N PRO A 309 -8.16 -62.95 -10.87
CA PRO A 309 -7.40 -63.80 -9.97
C PRO A 309 -6.53 -62.98 -9.00
N THR A 310 -6.67 -63.25 -7.70
CA THR A 310 -5.87 -62.64 -6.63
C THR A 310 -4.39 -63.01 -6.78
N SER A 311 -3.50 -62.02 -6.94
CA SER A 311 -2.06 -62.25 -6.95
C SER A 311 -1.54 -62.60 -5.56
N THR A 312 -0.86 -63.74 -5.45
CA THR A 312 -0.20 -64.22 -4.23
C THR A 312 0.80 -63.18 -3.68
N PRO A 313 0.79 -62.88 -2.37
CA PRO A 313 1.74 -61.92 -1.80
C PRO A 313 3.17 -62.47 -1.77
N THR A 314 4.13 -61.65 -2.21
CA THR A 314 5.57 -61.92 -2.11
C THR A 314 6.01 -61.97 -0.63
N PRO A 315 6.81 -62.97 -0.20
CA PRO A 315 7.21 -63.08 1.19
C PRO A 315 8.17 -61.95 1.63
N VAL A 316 7.95 -61.45 2.85
CA VAL A 316 8.82 -60.48 3.52
C VAL A 316 10.07 -61.19 4.04
N VAL A 317 11.26 -60.66 3.75
CA VAL A 317 12.54 -61.14 4.31
C VAL A 317 13.02 -60.18 5.41
N SER A 318 13.34 -60.74 6.57
CA SER A 318 13.85 -60.08 7.77
C SER A 318 14.43 -61.16 8.72
N PRO A 319 15.44 -60.91 9.60
CA PRO A 319 16.36 -59.78 9.73
C PRO A 319 17.85 -60.22 9.67
N SER A 320 18.81 -59.32 9.94
CA SER A 320 20.18 -59.72 10.37
C SER A 320 20.98 -58.61 11.09
N PRO A 321 21.21 -58.75 12.42
CA PRO A 321 22.36 -58.20 13.15
C PRO A 321 23.21 -59.36 13.78
N PRO A 322 24.32 -59.13 14.54
CA PRO A 322 25.06 -57.90 14.83
C PRO A 322 26.57 -57.98 14.48
N GLY A 323 27.32 -56.88 14.67
CA GLY A 323 28.79 -56.88 14.62
C GLY A 323 29.39 -55.87 15.62
N ALA A 324 30.24 -56.34 16.53
CA ALA A 324 30.78 -55.54 17.65
C ALA A 324 32.31 -55.48 17.66
N SER A 325 32.87 -54.34 18.07
CA SER A 325 34.28 -54.05 18.44
C SER A 325 34.39 -52.57 18.88
N THR A 326 35.31 -52.09 19.73
CA THR A 326 36.20 -52.67 20.76
C THR A 326 36.62 -51.50 21.67
N PRO A 327 36.68 -51.63 23.01
CA PRO A 327 36.91 -50.48 23.91
C PRO A 327 38.40 -50.10 24.05
N THR A 328 38.66 -48.85 24.46
CA THR A 328 39.96 -48.36 24.95
C THR A 328 39.76 -47.57 26.24
N ALA A 329 40.73 -47.63 27.16
CA ALA A 329 40.51 -47.48 28.60
C ALA A 329 40.79 -46.09 29.21
N THR A 330 40.24 -45.90 30.42
CA THR A 330 40.45 -44.82 31.40
C THR A 330 41.88 -44.76 31.97
N PRO A 331 42.30 -43.67 32.63
CA PRO A 331 42.13 -43.51 34.10
C PRO A 331 41.53 -42.14 34.52
N ARG A 332 40.63 -42.07 35.52
CA ARG A 332 40.88 -41.81 36.97
C ARG A 332 41.27 -40.33 37.22
N THR A 333 40.59 -39.54 38.07
CA THR A 333 40.42 -39.65 39.54
C THR A 333 39.16 -38.83 39.97
N ALA A 334 38.30 -39.31 40.87
CA ALA A 334 38.17 -38.89 42.29
C ALA A 334 37.64 -37.43 42.50
N VAL A 335 36.80 -37.09 43.50
CA VAL A 335 36.25 -37.81 44.67
C VAL A 335 35.13 -36.96 45.31
N ARG A 336 34.05 -37.57 45.84
CA ARG A 336 33.18 -37.10 46.98
C ARG A 336 32.47 -35.71 46.87
N ASP A 337 31.41 -35.38 47.61
CA ASP A 337 30.49 -36.13 48.48
C ASP A 337 29.10 -35.45 48.45
N ALA A 338 28.08 -36.25 48.77
CA ALA A 338 26.86 -36.00 49.56
C ALA A 338 26.20 -34.59 49.68
N ASP A 339 24.89 -34.59 49.46
CA ASP A 339 23.81 -34.05 50.32
C ASP A 339 24.02 -32.71 51.09
N ASP A 340 23.17 -31.73 50.79
CA ASP A 340 22.27 -31.17 51.83
C ASP A 340 20.98 -30.58 51.21
N ALA A 341 19.94 -30.47 52.03
CA ALA A 341 18.63 -29.92 51.70
C ALA A 341 18.49 -28.44 52.16
N GLY A 342 17.39 -27.78 51.77
CA GLY A 342 16.88 -26.64 52.53
C GLY A 342 16.62 -25.34 51.77
N LEU A 343 15.35 -25.18 51.36
CA LEU A 343 14.52 -23.98 51.58
C LEU A 343 15.22 -22.61 51.75
N ALA A 344 15.15 -21.74 50.73
CA ALA A 344 14.90 -20.31 50.92
C ALA A 344 14.43 -19.62 49.62
N THR A 345 13.21 -19.08 49.62
CA THR A 345 12.82 -17.99 48.71
C THR A 345 13.21 -16.64 49.29
N PRO A 346 13.68 -15.69 48.47
CA PRO A 346 13.22 -14.32 48.67
C PRO A 346 12.93 -13.53 47.38
N VAL A 347 11.80 -12.81 47.42
CA VAL A 347 11.55 -11.42 46.98
C VAL A 347 11.91 -10.99 45.53
N PRO A 348 10.97 -10.35 44.79
CA PRO A 348 11.23 -9.86 43.43
C PRO A 348 12.17 -8.65 43.39
N ALA A 349 13.09 -8.64 42.42
CA ALA A 349 13.94 -7.49 42.15
C ALA A 349 13.13 -6.33 41.52
N GLN A 350 13.26 -5.12 42.08
CA GLN A 350 12.74 -3.91 41.46
C GLN A 350 13.57 -3.53 40.23
N ILE A 351 12.89 -3.30 39.10
CA ILE A 351 13.52 -2.75 37.90
C ILE A 351 13.61 -1.23 38.07
N VAL A 352 14.83 -0.72 38.22
CA VAL A 352 15.13 0.72 38.17
C VAL A 352 15.25 1.12 36.69
N PRO A 353 14.53 2.15 36.21
CA PRO A 353 14.71 2.64 34.84
C PRO A 353 16.06 3.35 34.69
N PRO A 354 16.81 3.13 33.58
CA PRO A 354 18.06 3.85 33.34
C PRO A 354 17.81 5.34 33.07
N ALA A 355 18.75 6.18 33.52
CA ALA A 355 18.65 7.63 33.45
C ALA A 355 18.69 8.17 32.00
N SER A 356 17.97 9.27 31.77
CA SER A 356 17.95 10.01 30.50
C SER A 356 19.36 10.44 30.09
N ALA A 357 19.82 9.97 28.93
CA ALA A 357 21.04 10.48 28.31
C ALA A 357 20.78 11.89 27.76
N SER A 358 21.61 12.85 28.14
CA SER A 358 21.59 14.20 27.59
C SER A 358 22.07 14.21 26.13
N VAL A 359 21.30 14.87 25.26
CA VAL A 359 21.70 15.12 23.88
C VAL A 359 22.89 16.08 23.88
N GLY A 360 24.04 15.62 23.38
CA GLY A 360 25.23 16.45 23.26
C GLY A 360 25.05 17.56 22.22
N GLU A 361 25.41 18.80 22.59
CA GLU A 361 25.42 19.92 21.65
C GLU A 361 26.42 19.67 20.51
N VAL A 362 25.96 19.82 19.26
CA VAL A 362 26.85 19.82 18.10
C VAL A 362 27.59 21.16 18.07
N PRO A 363 28.94 21.19 18.08
CA PRO A 363 29.68 22.45 18.17
C PRO A 363 29.39 23.35 16.97
N THR A 364 28.90 24.55 17.25
CA THR A 364 28.36 25.53 16.29
C THR A 364 29.35 25.87 15.17
N ALA A 365 30.65 25.77 15.44
CA ALA A 365 31.72 25.95 14.46
C ALA A 365 31.63 24.99 13.24
N LEU A 366 31.17 23.75 13.43
CA LEU A 366 31.07 22.76 12.34
C LEU A 366 29.99 23.18 11.32
N ILE A 367 28.87 23.72 11.81
CA ILE A 367 27.76 24.21 10.99
C ILE A 367 28.20 25.41 10.14
N VAL A 368 28.95 26.35 10.74
CA VAL A 368 29.48 27.53 10.02
C VAL A 368 30.41 27.12 8.88
N VAL A 369 31.31 26.16 9.10
CA VAL A 369 32.24 25.68 8.05
C VAL A 369 31.48 25.04 6.87
N LEU A 370 30.44 24.23 7.14
CA LEU A 370 29.61 23.63 6.11
C LEU A 370 28.85 24.67 5.27
N VAL A 371 28.23 25.66 5.92
CA VAL A 371 27.47 26.73 5.23
C VAL A 371 28.41 27.59 4.36
N VAL A 372 29.57 27.97 4.86
CA VAL A 372 30.56 28.75 4.08
C VAL A 372 31.10 27.95 2.90
N GLY A 373 31.38 26.65 3.08
CA GLY A 373 31.83 25.77 1.99
C GLY A 373 30.83 25.66 0.85
N LEU A 374 29.53 25.50 1.16
CA LEU A 374 28.46 25.44 0.16
C LEU A 374 28.28 26.76 -0.61
N LEU A 375 28.39 27.91 0.07
CA LEU A 375 28.31 29.22 -0.58
C LEU A 375 29.47 29.46 -1.56
N VAL A 376 30.70 29.07 -1.19
CA VAL A 376 31.87 29.17 -2.08
C VAL A 376 31.73 28.24 -3.30
N ALA A 377 31.27 27.00 -3.10
CA ALA A 377 31.03 26.07 -4.20
C ALA A 377 29.96 26.58 -5.18
N GLY A 378 28.86 27.14 -4.66
CA GLY A 378 27.81 27.76 -5.47
C GLY A 378 28.31 28.95 -6.30
N LEU A 379 29.14 29.82 -5.71
CA LEU A 379 29.74 30.96 -6.40
C LEU A 379 30.65 30.51 -7.55
N VAL A 380 31.50 29.51 -7.34
CA VAL A 380 32.40 28.96 -8.38
C VAL A 380 31.61 28.36 -9.55
N LEU A 381 30.54 27.60 -9.26
CA LEU A 381 29.66 27.04 -10.29
C LEU A 381 28.92 28.14 -11.08
N GLY A 382 28.41 29.16 -10.40
CA GLY A 382 27.74 30.30 -11.04
C GLY A 382 28.66 31.09 -11.97
N LEU A 383 29.90 31.37 -11.54
CA LEU A 383 30.92 32.04 -12.36
C LEU A 383 31.29 31.21 -13.60
N ARG A 384 31.39 29.88 -13.46
CA ARG A 384 31.67 28.97 -14.58
C ARG A 384 30.54 28.97 -15.61
N GLN A 385 29.29 28.83 -15.18
CA GLN A 385 28.13 28.92 -16.09
C GLN A 385 28.04 30.30 -16.80
N LEU A 386 28.38 31.39 -16.10
CA LEU A 386 28.41 32.73 -16.69
C LEU A 386 29.50 32.86 -17.76
N ALA A 387 30.68 32.26 -17.55
CA ALA A 387 31.76 32.22 -18.53
C ALA A 387 31.37 31.41 -19.78
N GLU A 388 30.73 30.25 -19.61
CA GLU A 388 30.25 29.40 -20.70
C GLU A 388 29.15 30.11 -21.52
N ARG A 389 28.17 30.76 -20.87
CA ARG A 389 27.15 31.59 -21.53
C ARG A 389 27.73 32.78 -22.30
N ARG A 390 28.87 33.34 -21.87
CA ARG A 390 29.57 34.42 -22.61
C ARG A 390 30.33 33.92 -23.83
N ARG A 391 30.83 32.67 -23.82
CA ARG A 391 31.45 32.04 -24.99
C ARG A 391 30.41 31.69 -26.06
N GLY A 392 29.28 31.11 -25.67
CA GLY A 392 28.17 30.75 -26.57
C GLY A 392 27.39 31.92 -27.18
N ARG A 393 27.77 33.18 -26.91
CA ARG A 393 27.22 34.40 -27.56
C ARG A 393 28.21 35.11 -28.48
N ARG A 394 29.40 34.53 -28.70
CA ARG A 394 30.46 35.06 -29.58
C ARG A 394 30.82 34.13 -30.74
N ALA A 395 30.11 33.00 -30.85
CA ALA A 395 29.98 32.18 -32.04
C ALA A 395 28.54 32.33 -32.55
#